data_AF-A0AB33XQS2-F1
#
_entry.id   AF-A0AB33XQS2-F1
#
_cell.length_a   1.000
_cell.length_b   1.000
_cell.length_c   1.000
_cell.angle_alpha   90.00
_cell.angle_beta   90.00
_cell.angle_gamma   90.00
#
_symmetry.space_group_name_H-M   'P 1'
#
loop_
_entity.id
_entity.type
_entity.pdbx_description
1 polymer ?
#
loop_
_entity_poly.entity_id
_entity_poly.type
_entity_poly.pdbx_seq_one_letter_code
_entity_poly.pdbx_strand_id
1 'polypeptide(L)'
;MATSATTIRLDNELKEKLTKELSVTGLSINAYFNMAARQLILQKKIPFEVLTETDEPTEETRRALVAAEAKELGIIPDDVPEFDNTQDLKDFLDN
;
A
#
# COMPACT_ATOMS: atom_id res chain seq x y z
N MET A 1 -12.92 27.48 15.23
CA MET A 1 -13.49 26.52 14.26
C MET A 1 -14.71 25.88 14.89
N ALA A 2 -15.80 25.73 14.14
CA ALA A 2 -17.01 25.07 14.63
C ALA A 2 -16.80 23.54 14.62
N THR A 3 -17.19 22.87 15.70
CA THR A 3 -17.15 21.41 15.81
C THR A 3 -18.57 20.85 15.74
N SER A 4 -18.83 19.89 14.86
CA SER A 4 -20.08 19.14 14.82
C SER A 4 -19.94 17.80 15.55
N ALA A 5 -20.97 17.40 16.30
CA ALA A 5 -21.02 16.09 16.93
C ALA A 5 -21.35 15.02 15.87
N THR A 6 -20.69 13.86 15.93
CA THR A 6 -20.98 12.70 15.08
C THR A 6 -20.99 11.45 15.95
N THR A 7 -22.02 10.63 15.79
CA THR A 7 -22.18 9.37 16.54
C THR A 7 -21.66 8.21 15.70
N ILE A 8 -20.72 7.45 16.25
CA ILE A 8 -20.13 6.27 15.60
C ILE A 8 -20.53 5.03 16.40
N ARG A 9 -20.96 3.96 15.70
CA ARG A 9 -21.23 2.66 16.31
C ARG A 9 -19.96 1.81 16.27
N LEU A 10 -19.57 1.27 17.41
CA LEU A 10 -18.41 0.41 17.59
C LEU A 10 -18.88 -0.80 18.39
N ASP A 11 -18.43 -1.99 17.99
CA ASP A 11 -18.60 -3.17 18.82
C ASP A 11 -17.88 -2.99 20.16
N ASN A 12 -18.44 -3.54 21.22
CA ASN A 12 -17.89 -3.37 22.57
C ASN A 12 -16.44 -3.90 22.66
N GLU A 13 -16.18 -5.08 22.08
CA GLU A 13 -14.84 -5.66 22.04
C GLU A 13 -13.85 -4.78 21.27
N LEU A 14 -14.27 -4.23 20.12
CA LEU A 14 -13.43 -3.32 19.34
C LEU A 14 -13.13 -2.04 20.12
N LYS A 15 -14.12 -1.47 20.78
CA LYS A 15 -13.96 -0.26 21.60
C LYS A 15 -12.98 -0.48 22.75
N GLU A 16 -13.06 -1.61 23.44
CA GLU A 16 -12.15 -1.95 24.55
C GLU A 16 -10.72 -2.12 24.06
N LYS A 17 -10.51 -2.91 22.99
CA LYS A 17 -9.18 -3.10 22.40
C LYS A 17 -8.59 -1.79 21.89
N LEU A 18 -9.38 -1.00 21.15
CA LEU A 18 -8.96 0.30 20.65
C LEU A 18 -8.57 1.26 21.78
N THR A 19 -9.35 1.31 22.86
CA THR A 19 -9.05 2.17 24.01
C THR A 19 -7.74 1.76 24.67
N LYS A 20 -7.50 0.45 24.80
CA LYS A 20 -6.25 -0.09 25.36
C LYS A 20 -5.04 0.30 24.51
N GLU A 21 -5.07 0.06 23.21
CA GLU A 21 -3.96 0.40 22.30
C GLU A 21 -3.69 1.91 22.24
N LEU A 22 -4.75 2.73 22.15
CA LEU A 22 -4.59 4.19 22.11
C LEU A 22 -4.08 4.76 23.43
N SER A 23 -4.39 4.14 24.57
CA SER A 23 -3.90 4.60 25.87
C SER A 23 -2.38 4.51 26.02
N VAL A 24 -1.74 3.52 25.38
CA VAL A 24 -0.28 3.38 25.35
C VAL A 24 0.38 4.58 24.65
N THR A 25 -0.27 5.11 23.63
CA THR A 25 0.23 6.24 22.83
C THR A 25 -0.26 7.60 23.35
N GLY A 26 -1.08 7.62 24.41
CA GLY A 26 -1.69 8.84 24.95
C GLY A 26 -2.78 9.44 24.06
N LEU A 27 -3.30 8.69 23.09
CA LEU A 27 -4.33 9.13 22.17
C LEU A 27 -5.73 8.80 22.68
N SER A 28 -6.69 9.68 22.39
CA SER A 28 -8.11 9.37 22.54
C SER A 28 -8.68 8.83 21.24
N ILE A 29 -9.80 8.10 21.33
CA ILE A 29 -10.56 7.63 20.17
C ILE A 29 -10.92 8.81 19.24
N ASN A 30 -11.32 9.94 19.80
CA ASN A 30 -11.64 11.14 19.02
C ASN A 30 -10.41 11.69 18.28
N ALA A 31 -9.25 11.73 18.94
CA ALA A 31 -8.00 12.17 18.30
C ALA A 31 -7.61 11.24 17.15
N TYR A 32 -7.70 9.92 17.35
CA TYR A 32 -7.43 8.91 16.32
C TYR A 32 -8.29 9.12 15.07
N PHE A 33 -9.61 9.24 15.23
CA PHE A 33 -10.51 9.44 14.08
C PHE A 33 -10.26 10.76 13.35
N ASN A 34 -9.99 11.84 14.08
CA ASN A 34 -9.66 13.13 13.44
C ASN A 34 -8.38 13.06 12.62
N MET A 35 -7.36 12.33 13.09
CA MET A 35 -6.12 12.12 12.33
C MET A 35 -6.36 11.28 11.08
N ALA A 36 -7.07 10.16 11.20
CA ALA A 36 -7.40 9.31 10.06
C ALA A 36 -8.21 10.06 8.99
N ALA A 37 -9.18 10.89 9.40
CA ALA A 37 -9.94 11.73 8.48
C ALA A 37 -9.06 12.74 7.75
N ARG A 38 -8.12 13.40 8.44
CA ARG A 38 -7.15 14.32 7.83
C ARG A 38 -6.23 13.60 6.86
N GLN A 39 -5.75 12.41 7.22
CA GLN A 39 -4.90 11.59 6.37
C GLN A 39 -5.61 11.24 5.06
N LEU A 40 -6.87 10.81 5.12
CA LEU A 40 -7.68 10.53 3.95
C LEU A 40 -7.84 11.78 3.06
N ILE A 41 -8.14 12.94 3.65
CA ILE A 41 -8.34 14.19 2.91
C ILE A 41 -7.05 14.62 2.19
N LEU A 42 -5.90 14.51 2.86
CA LEU A 42 -4.60 14.93 2.37
C LEU A 42 -4.04 13.98 1.31
N GLN A 43 -4.12 12.67 1.55
CA GLN A 43 -3.48 11.66 0.70
C GLN A 43 -4.42 11.07 -0.36
N LYS A 44 -5.73 11.37 -0.30
CA LYS A 44 -6.77 10.83 -1.19
C LYS A 44 -6.78 9.30 -1.25
N LYS A 45 -6.33 8.64 -0.18
CA LYS A 45 -6.31 7.19 -0.03
C LYS A 45 -6.87 6.77 1.34
N ILE A 46 -7.22 5.50 1.43
CA ILE A 46 -7.69 4.89 2.66
C ILE A 46 -6.56 4.94 3.72
N PRO A 47 -6.83 5.38 4.96
CA PRO A 47 -5.81 5.59 5.99
C PRO A 47 -5.45 4.31 6.75
N PHE A 48 -5.31 3.20 6.02
CA PHE A 48 -4.73 1.95 6.49
C PHE A 48 -4.13 1.21 5.30
N GLU A 49 -3.11 0.40 5.56
CA GLU A 49 -2.53 -0.47 4.55
C GLU A 49 -3.37 -1.73 4.42
N VAL A 50 -3.64 -2.14 3.18
CA VAL A 50 -4.24 -3.44 2.93
C VAL A 50 -3.11 -4.46 3.01
N LEU A 51 -2.99 -5.11 4.16
CA LEU A 51 -2.06 -6.21 4.33
C LEU A 51 -2.60 -7.42 3.55
N THR A 52 -2.28 -7.50 2.26
CA THR A 52 -2.35 -8.78 1.54
C THR A 52 -1.24 -9.68 2.08
N GLU A 53 -1.45 -11.01 2.04
CA GLU A 53 -0.46 -12.00 2.46
C GLU A 53 0.91 -11.60 1.92
N THR A 54 1.80 -11.16 2.83
CA THR A 54 3.21 -10.81 2.62
C THR A 54 3.55 -10.24 1.24
N ASP A 55 4.04 -9.00 1.21
CA ASP A 55 4.77 -8.39 0.09
C ASP A 55 6.10 -9.13 -0.22
N GLU A 56 6.15 -10.44 0.01
CA GLU A 56 7.12 -11.35 -0.53
C GLU A 56 6.78 -11.50 -2.02
N PRO A 57 7.73 -11.20 -2.93
CA PRO A 57 7.57 -11.48 -4.34
C PRO A 57 7.04 -12.91 -4.51
N THR A 58 5.94 -13.08 -5.22
CA THR A 58 5.47 -14.42 -5.60
C THR A 58 6.64 -15.17 -6.24
N GLU A 59 6.66 -16.50 -6.15
CA GLU A 59 7.73 -17.30 -6.75
C GLU A 59 7.95 -16.96 -8.24
N GLU A 60 6.90 -16.49 -8.93
CA GLU A 60 6.97 -15.95 -10.28
C GLU A 60 7.77 -14.64 -10.36
N THR A 61 7.44 -13.64 -9.54
CA THR A 61 8.18 -12.37 -9.45
C THR A 61 9.63 -12.59 -9.03
N ARG A 62 9.89 -13.53 -8.11
CA ARG A 62 11.24 -13.88 -7.67
C ARG A 62 12.07 -14.49 -8.81
N ARG A 63 11.49 -15.39 -9.60
CA ARG A 63 12.16 -15.97 -10.78
C ARG A 63 12.41 -14.94 -11.86
N ALA A 64 11.47 -14.03 -12.09
CA ALA A 64 11.62 -12.94 -13.04
C ALA A 64 12.80 -12.02 -12.68
N LEU A 65 12.95 -11.66 -11.40
CA LEU A 65 14.08 -10.86 -10.92
C LEU A 65 15.43 -11.56 -11.14
N VAL A 66 15.54 -12.85 -10.79
CA VAL A 66 16.77 -13.63 -10.99
C VAL A 66 17.10 -13.78 -12.47
N ALA A 67 16.09 -13.98 -13.33
CA ALA A 67 16.29 -14.08 -14.76
C ALA A 67 16.77 -12.74 -15.35
N ALA A 68 16.21 -11.60 -14.92
CA ALA A 68 16.65 -10.29 -15.36
C ALA A 68 18.11 -10.02 -14.95
N GLU A 69 18.48 -10.32 -13.71
CA GLU A 69 19.86 -10.16 -13.21
C GLU A 69 20.85 -11.07 -13.97
N ALA A 70 20.47 -12.31 -14.29
CA ALA A 70 21.29 -13.22 -15.06
C ALA A 70 21.48 -12.79 -16.54
N LYS A 71 20.49 -12.11 -17.14
CA LYS A 71 20.61 -11.49 -18.47
C LYS A 71 21.56 -10.30 -18.44
N GLU A 72 21.42 -9.42 -17.45
CA GLU A 72 22.29 -8.25 -17.26
C GLU A 72 23.76 -8.64 -17.06
N LEU A 73 24.01 -9.70 -16.30
CA LEU A 73 25.36 -10.25 -16.08
C LEU A 73 25.91 -11.05 -17.27
N GLY A 74 25.12 -11.23 -18.35
CA GLY A 74 25.51 -11.96 -19.56
C GLY A 74 25.65 -13.48 -19.37
N ILE A 75 25.05 -14.03 -18.31
CA ILE A 75 25.05 -15.48 -18.01
C ILE A 75 24.06 -16.21 -18.93
N ILE A 76 22.94 -15.55 -19.28
CA ILE A 76 21.95 -16.01 -20.25
C ILE A 76 21.77 -14.96 -21.36
N PRO A 77 21.39 -15.36 -22.60
CA PRO A 77 21.15 -14.42 -23.68
C PRO A 77 20.06 -13.42 -23.31
N ASP A 78 20.32 -12.14 -23.58
CA ASP A 78 19.31 -11.11 -23.39
C ASP A 78 18.37 -11.08 -24.61
N ASP A 79 17.19 -11.65 -24.43
CA ASP A 79 16.13 -11.77 -25.44
C ASP A 79 14.95 -10.81 -25.17
N VAL A 80 15.10 -9.87 -24.23
CA VAL A 80 14.06 -8.85 -24.00
C VAL A 80 14.13 -7.73 -25.06
N PRO A 81 12.98 -7.31 -25.59
CA PRO A 81 12.94 -6.19 -26.52
C PRO A 81 13.30 -4.89 -25.81
N GLU A 82 14.26 -4.16 -26.37
CA GLU A 82 14.58 -2.80 -25.96
C GLU A 82 13.77 -1.80 -26.79
N PHE A 83 13.30 -0.74 -26.14
CA PHE A 83 12.55 0.33 -26.79
C PHE A 83 13.26 1.65 -26.53
N ASP A 84 13.54 2.41 -27.58
CA ASP A 84 14.17 3.72 -27.50
C ASP A 84 13.16 4.88 -27.40
N ASN A 85 11.87 4.58 -27.53
CA ASN A 85 10.80 5.56 -27.48
C ASN A 85 9.55 5.02 -26.75
N THR A 86 8.79 5.95 -26.17
CA THR A 86 7.63 5.63 -25.34
C THR A 86 6.42 5.13 -26.13
N GLN A 87 6.38 5.32 -27.45
CA GLN A 87 5.24 4.90 -28.28
C GLN A 87 5.34 3.42 -28.59
N ASP A 88 6.51 2.95 -29.02
CA ASP A 88 6.78 1.54 -29.34
C ASP A 88 6.63 0.64 -28.10
N LEU A 89 7.02 1.14 -26.92
CA LEU A 89 6.77 0.46 -25.64
C LEU A 89 5.27 0.24 -25.40
N LYS A 90 4.44 1.26 -25.63
CA LYS A 90 2.99 1.17 -25.41
C LYS A 90 2.34 0.21 -26.39
N ASP A 91 2.71 0.29 -27.66
CA ASP A 91 2.19 -0.58 -28.71
C ASP A 91 2.54 -2.06 -28.44
N PHE A 92 3.67 -2.33 -27.78
CA PHE A 92 4.05 -3.67 -27.32
C PHE A 92 3.24 -4.16 -26.10
N LEU A 93 2.96 -3.27 -25.13
CA LEU A 93 2.24 -3.62 -23.89
C LEU A 93 0.72 -3.74 -24.07
N ASP A 94 0.15 -3.05 -25.06
CA ASP A 94 -1.29 -3.06 -25.35
C ASP A 94 -1.72 -4.24 -26.27
N ASN A 95 -0.78 -5.11 -26.67
CA ASN A 95 -1.05 -6.39 -27.37
C ASN A 95 -1.26 -7.55 -26.40
#